data_AF-A0A089NR96-F1
#
_entry.id   AF-A0A089NR96-F1
#
_cell.length_a   1.000
_cell.length_b   1.000
_cell.length_c   1.000
_cell.angle_alpha   90.00
_cell.angle_beta   90.00
_cell.angle_gamma   90.00
#
_symmetry.space_group_name_H-M   'P 1'
#
loop_
_entity.id
_entity.type
_entity.pdbx_description
1 polymer ?
#
loop_
_entity_poly.entity_id
_entity_poly.type
_entity_poly.pdbx_seq_one_letter_code
_entity_poly.pdbx_strand_id
1 'polypeptide(L)' 'MEEVHSAEKIMEILLSMDTGNSTRDIRIPGKGEFKIILQKEDDSSNTAVIHGGETARGARTLPASELPRNPYL' A
#
# COMPACT_ATOMS: atom_id res chain seq x y z
N MET A 1 -16.87 -3.72 10.21
CA MET A 1 -16.02 -4.26 9.14
C MET A 1 -16.94 -5.01 8.18
N GLU A 2 -16.91 -4.66 6.90
CA GLU A 2 -17.85 -5.18 5.90
C GLU A 2 -17.20 -6.32 5.10
N GLU A 3 -17.92 -7.41 4.85
CA GLU A 3 -17.44 -8.51 4.01
C GLU A 3 -17.82 -8.27 2.54
N VAL A 4 -16.84 -8.35 1.66
CA VAL A 4 -16.96 -7.96 0.25
C VAL A 4 -16.70 -9.18 -0.62
N HIS A 5 -17.73 -9.58 -1.37
CA HIS A 5 -17.71 -10.77 -2.23
C HIS A 5 -17.58 -10.46 -3.72
N SER A 6 -17.66 -9.18 -4.11
CA SER A 6 -17.68 -8.78 -5.52
C SER A 6 -17.04 -7.41 -5.74
N ALA A 7 -16.61 -7.16 -6.99
CA ALA A 7 -15.96 -5.90 -7.36
C ALA A 7 -16.96 -4.74 -7.36
N GLU A 8 -18.22 -4.99 -7.71
CA GLU A 8 -19.30 -4.00 -7.71
C GLU A 8 -19.47 -3.41 -6.31
N LYS A 9 -19.39 -4.26 -5.27
CA LYS A 9 -19.46 -3.82 -3.88
C LYS A 9 -18.27 -2.95 -3.48
N ILE A 10 -17.07 -3.23 -3.98
CA ILE A 10 -15.91 -2.35 -3.78
C ILE A 10 -16.17 -0.97 -4.41
N MET A 11 -16.73 -0.94 -5.62
CA MET A 11 -17.07 0.31 -6.31
C MET A 11 -18.14 1.10 -5.56
N GLU A 12 -19.19 0.45 -5.05
CA GLU A 12 -20.19 1.09 -4.19
C GLU A 12 -19.55 1.73 -2.95
N ILE A 13 -18.64 1.01 -2.29
CA ILE A 13 -17.91 1.53 -1.13
C ILE A 13 -17.13 2.78 -1.53
N LEU A 14 -16.34 2.73 -2.60
CA LEU A 14 -15.54 3.86 -3.08
C LEU A 14 -16.41 5.08 -3.43
N LEU A 15 -17.56 4.87 -4.08
CA LEU A 15 -18.49 5.95 -4.44
C LEU A 15 -19.16 6.58 -3.22
N SER A 16 -19.29 5.83 -2.12
CA SER A 16 -19.88 6.32 -0.86
C SER A 16 -18.88 7.03 0.07
N MET A 17 -17.58 7.01 -0.25
CA MET A 17 -16.54 7.62 0.57
C MET A 17 -16.36 9.10 0.21
N ASP A 18 -16.06 9.91 1.23
CA ASP A 18 -15.82 11.34 1.10
C ASP A 18 -14.75 11.80 2.11
N THR A 19 -14.52 13.11 2.22
CA THR A 19 -13.52 13.68 3.13
C THR A 19 -13.83 13.48 4.62
N GLY A 20 -15.11 13.33 4.99
CA GLY A 20 -15.57 12.99 6.34
C GLY A 20 -15.58 11.49 6.63
N ASN A 21 -15.72 10.65 5.60
CA ASN A 21 -15.66 9.19 5.67
C ASN A 21 -14.57 8.63 4.74
N SER A 22 -13.33 9.05 4.98
CA SER A 22 -12.19 8.77 4.09
C SER A 22 -11.52 7.42 4.31
N THR A 23 -11.94 6.65 5.33
CA THR A 23 -11.34 5.35 5.66
C THR A 23 -12.41 4.27 5.79
N ARG A 24 -12.19 3.12 5.17
CA ARG A 24 -13.08 1.95 5.26
C ARG A 24 -12.31 0.64 5.42
N ASP A 25 -12.73 -0.17 6.39
CA ASP A 25 -12.19 -1.51 6.63
C ASP A 25 -13.09 -2.57 6.01
N ILE A 26 -12.53 -3.38 5.11
CA ILE A 26 -13.20 -4.45 4.39
C ILE A 26 -12.52 -5.80 4.59
N ARG A 27 -13.28 -6.88 4.45
CA ARG A 27 -12.79 -8.25 4.43
C ARG A 27 -13.12 -8.89 3.10
N ILE A 28 -12.14 -9.46 2.43
CA ILE A 28 -12.35 -10.25 1.22
C ILE A 28 -12.13 -11.72 1.58
N PRO A 29 -13.18 -12.57 1.51
CA PRO A 29 -13.05 -13.99 1.85
C PRO A 29 -11.92 -14.68 1.08
N GLY A 30 -11.10 -15.43 1.80
CA GLY A 30 -9.94 -16.14 1.22
C GLY A 30 -8.75 -15.24 0.87
N LYS A 31 -8.84 -13.92 1.05
CA LYS A 31 -7.74 -12.97 0.82
C LYS A 31 -7.29 -12.26 2.08
N GLY A 32 -8.22 -11.90 2.96
CA GLY A 32 -7.94 -11.28 4.25
C GLY A 32 -8.60 -9.91 4.42
N GLU A 33 -7.97 -9.07 5.22
CA GLU A 33 -8.50 -7.79 5.69
C GLU A 33 -7.76 -6.63 5.02
N PHE A 34 -8.50 -5.63 4.56
CA PHE A 34 -7.96 -4.47 3.85
C PHE A 34 -8.54 -3.18 4.40
N LYS A 35 -7.73 -2.11 4.38
CA LYS A 35 -8.15 -0.75 4.71
C LYS A 35 -8.03 0.12 3.46
N ILE A 36 -9.15 0.68 3.01
CA ILE A 36 -9.22 1.63 1.92
C ILE A 36 -9.15 3.04 2.51
N ILE A 37 -8.28 3.89 1.96
CA ILE A 37 -8.07 5.26 2.42
C ILE A 37 -8.16 6.20 1.21
N LEU A 38 -9.09 7.15 1.22
CA LEU A 38 -9.12 8.25 0.27
C LEU A 38 -8.01 9.24 0.62
N GLN A 39 -7.08 9.43 -0.30
CA GLN A 39 -6.02 10.42 -0.18
C GLN A 39 -6.41 11.69 -0.92
N LYS A 40 -5.98 12.84 -0.38
CA LYS A 40 -6.08 14.10 -1.13
C LYS A 40 -5.11 14.04 -2.29
N GLU A 41 -5.54 14.58 -3.42
CA GLU A 41 -4.66 14.84 -4.55
C GLU A 41 -3.66 15.92 -4.11
N ASP A 42 -2.44 15.51 -3.84
CA ASP A 42 -1.30 16.38 -3.55
C ASP A 42 -0.13 15.81 -4.37
N ASP A 43 0.63 16.66 -5.05
CA ASP A 43 1.74 16.24 -5.92
C ASP A 43 2.80 15.39 -5.18
N SER A 44 2.82 15.43 -3.84
CA SER A 44 3.70 14.62 -2.99
C SER A 44 3.16 13.23 -2.59
N SER A 45 1.85 12.98 -2.76
CA SER A 45 1.17 11.74 -2.33
C SER A 45 1.49 10.49 -3.17
N ASN A 46 2.28 10.62 -4.24
CA ASN A 46 2.74 9.48 -5.06
C ASN A 46 3.74 8.55 -4.33
N THR A 47 4.11 8.85 -3.10
CA THR A 47 4.85 7.90 -2.25
C THR A 47 3.87 6.97 -1.56
N ALA A 48 3.47 5.90 -2.26
CA ALA A 48 2.88 4.74 -1.61
C ALA A 48 3.88 4.23 -0.56
N VAL A 49 3.66 4.58 0.71
CA VAL A 49 4.53 4.11 1.80
C VAL A 49 4.21 2.64 2.04
N ILE A 50 4.87 1.78 1.27
CA ILE A 50 4.94 0.35 1.54
C ILE A 50 5.72 0.21 2.84
N HIS A 51 5.01 0.14 3.98
CA HIS A 51 5.60 -0.26 5.26
C HIS A 51 5.88 -1.77 5.22
N GLY A 52 6.83 -2.14 4.37
CA GLY A 52 7.40 -3.48 4.30
C GLY A 52 8.87 -3.40 4.66
N GLY A 53 9.17 -3.57 5.95
CA GLY A 53 10.52 -3.84 6.45
C GLY A 53 11.41 -2.62 6.66
N GLU A 54 11.91 -2.51 7.88
CA GLU A 54 13.00 -1.62 8.26
C GLU A 54 14.26 -1.90 7.41
N THR A 55 14.70 -1.01 6.53
CA THR A 55 16.16 -0.77 6.33
C THR A 55 16.48 0.55 5.60
N ALA A 56 17.24 1.39 6.31
CA ALA A 56 18.32 2.26 5.85
C ALA A 56 18.09 3.25 4.66
N ARG A 57 18.02 4.53 5.05
CA ARG A 57 18.87 5.64 4.57
C ARG A 57 19.40 5.53 3.12
N GLY A 58 18.86 6.39 2.25
CA GLY A 58 19.57 6.98 1.12
C GLY A 58 20.04 5.98 0.07
N ALA A 59 19.24 5.79 -0.97
CA ALA A 59 19.64 5.08 -2.17
C ALA A 59 20.80 5.82 -2.87
N ARG A 60 22.03 5.52 -2.45
CA ARG A 60 23.23 5.77 -3.23
C ARG A 60 23.40 4.54 -4.12
N THR A 61 23.28 4.72 -5.43
CA THR A 61 23.62 3.69 -6.40
C THR A 61 25.11 3.36 -6.25
N LEU A 62 25.45 2.20 -5.69
CA LEU A 62 26.84 1.76 -5.57
C LEU A 62 27.28 1.10 -6.89
N PRO A 63 28.50 1.39 -7.39
CA PRO A 63 29.04 0.71 -8.57
C PRO A 63 29.27 -0.77 -8.27
N ALA A 64 29.22 -1.62 -9.30
CA ALA A 64 29.31 -3.07 -9.16
C ALA A 64 30.58 -3.57 -8.44
N SER A 65 31.65 -2.76 -8.42
CA SER A 65 32.89 -3.04 -7.69
C SER A 65 32.76 -2.99 -6.17
N GLU A 66 31.69 -2.34 -5.67
CA GLU A 66 31.43 -2.16 -4.23
C GLU A 66 30.32 -3.09 -3.73
N LEU A 67 29.79 -3.96 -4.59
CA LEU A 67 28.87 -5.01 -4.17
C LEU A 67 29.64 -6.08 -3.38
N PRO A 68 29.25 -6.36 -2.12
CA PRO A 68 29.87 -7.44 -1.37
C PRO A 68 29.62 -8.77 -2.11
N ARG A 69 30.69 -9.55 -2.31
CA ARG A 69 30.58 -10.87 -2.92
C ARG A 69 29.78 -11.78 -1.99
N ASN A 70 28.83 -12.52 -2.57
CA ASN A 70 28.03 -13.50 -1.86
C ASN A 70 28.94 -14.56 -1.20
N PRO A 71 28.92 -14.73 0.14
CA PRO A 71 29.77 -15.69 0.83
C PRO A 71 29.27 -17.14 0.75
N TYR A 72 28.11 -17.37 0.12
CA TYR A 72 27.51 -18.71 -0.03
C TYR A 72 27.62 -19.26 -1.46
N LEU A 73 28.41 -18.61 -2.31
CA LEU A 73 28.77 -19.08 -3.66
C LEU A 73 30.25 -19.48 -3.72
#